data_AF-X1SJV6-F1
#
_entry.id   AF-X1SJV6-F1
#
_cell.length_a   1.000
_cell.length_b   1.000
_cell.length_c   1.000
_cell.angle_alpha   90.00
_cell.angle_beta   90.00
_cell.angle_gamma   90.00
#
_symmetry.space_group_name_H-M   'P 1'
#
loop_
_entity.id
_entity.type
_entity.pdbx_description
1 polymer ?
#
loop_
_entity_poly.entity_id
_entity_poly.type
_entity_poly.pdbx_seq_one_letter_code
_entity_poly.pdbx_strand_id
1 'polypeptide(L)'
;EEWGLTGLLHDIDAELTGGDMSTHSKLGADLVRELGASEVMAHAILCHNEAHGIPRETKLDKALFCADPLTGLITAAALIRPDKKLASLEAKSVKKRFKEERFAAGANRQQISQCSEIGLERDEFIELGLEAMQAVAADLGL
;
A
#
# COMPACT_ATOMS: atom_id res chain seq x y z
N GLU A 1 3.51 -8.34 14.15
CA GLU A 1 2.74 -9.41 13.50
C GLU A 1 1.46 -8.87 12.90
N GLU A 2 0.56 -8.27 13.70
CA GLU A 2 -0.73 -7.69 13.25
C GLU A 2 -0.61 -6.79 12.00
N TRP A 3 0.30 -5.82 11.98
CA TRP A 3 0.46 -4.88 10.86
C TRP A 3 0.83 -5.55 9.53
N GLY A 4 1.68 -6.57 9.59
CA GLY A 4 2.10 -7.32 8.41
C GLY A 4 0.96 -8.17 7.86
N LEU A 5 0.17 -8.80 8.74
CA LEU A 5 -1.03 -9.54 8.35
C LEU A 5 -2.10 -8.61 7.74
N THR A 6 -2.30 -7.42 8.31
CA THR A 6 -3.19 -6.42 7.73
C THR A 6 -2.76 -6.05 6.32
N GLY A 7 -1.48 -5.77 6.10
CA GLY A 7 -0.96 -5.48 4.76
C GLY A 7 -1.10 -6.66 3.80
N LEU A 8 -0.90 -7.89 4.26
CA LEU A 8 -1.08 -9.08 3.43
C LEU A 8 -2.55 -9.31 3.01
N LEU A 9 -3.50 -8.98 3.89
CA LEU A 9 -4.92 -9.32 3.73
C LEU A 9 -5.78 -8.16 3.22
N HIS A 10 -5.25 -6.94 3.06
CA HIS A 10 -6.08 -5.78 2.74
C HIS A 10 -6.89 -5.90 1.44
N ASP A 11 -6.34 -6.60 0.45
CA ASP A 11 -6.95 -6.88 -0.85
C ASP A 11 -7.57 -8.28 -0.96
N ILE A 12 -7.86 -8.96 0.15
CA ILE A 12 -8.40 -10.33 0.15
C ILE A 12 -9.70 -10.48 -0.66
N ASP A 13 -10.44 -9.40 -0.86
CA ASP A 13 -11.69 -9.35 -1.62
C ASP A 13 -11.53 -8.83 -3.06
N ALA A 14 -10.32 -8.48 -3.52
CA ALA A 14 -10.10 -7.85 -4.82
C ALA A 14 -10.62 -8.70 -6.00
N GLU A 15 -10.38 -10.02 -5.97
CA GLU A 15 -10.88 -10.95 -7.00
C GLU A 15 -12.40 -11.13 -6.93
N LEU A 16 -12.97 -11.14 -5.72
CA LEU A 16 -14.40 -11.34 -5.47
C LEU A 16 -15.23 -10.12 -5.88
N THR A 17 -14.66 -8.93 -5.72
CA THR A 17 -15.28 -7.64 -6.07
C THR A 17 -15.06 -7.28 -7.53
N GLY A 18 -14.18 -7.98 -8.25
CA GLY A 18 -13.87 -7.70 -9.64
C GLY A 18 -13.34 -6.30 -9.89
N GLY A 19 -12.71 -5.68 -8.87
CA GLY A 19 -12.23 -4.30 -8.91
C GLY A 19 -13.32 -3.22 -8.72
N ASP A 20 -14.52 -3.58 -8.28
CA ASP A 20 -15.55 -2.62 -7.92
C ASP A 20 -15.22 -1.92 -6.59
N MET A 21 -14.69 -0.69 -6.70
CA MET A 21 -14.33 0.13 -5.54
C MET A 21 -15.54 0.51 -4.65
N SER A 22 -16.78 0.35 -5.10
CA SER A 22 -17.96 0.59 -4.25
C SER A 22 -18.21 -0.53 -3.24
N THR A 23 -17.62 -1.71 -3.46
CA THR A 23 -17.75 -2.91 -2.61
C THR A 23 -16.42 -3.39 -2.03
N HIS A 24 -15.30 -3.19 -2.73
CA HIS A 24 -13.95 -3.50 -2.25
C HIS A 24 -13.65 -2.84 -0.90
N SER A 25 -12.91 -3.54 -0.05
CA SER A 25 -12.60 -3.27 1.35
C SER A 25 -13.73 -3.56 2.35
N LYS A 26 -15.00 -3.40 1.99
CA LYS A 26 -16.13 -3.79 2.86
C LYS A 26 -16.19 -5.31 2.99
N LEU A 27 -16.20 -6.00 1.84
CA LEU A 27 -16.17 -7.45 1.83
C LEU A 27 -14.87 -7.97 2.45
N GLY A 28 -13.73 -7.32 2.18
CA GLY A 28 -12.44 -7.67 2.76
C GLY A 28 -12.44 -7.59 4.29
N ALA A 29 -13.00 -6.50 4.85
CA ALA A 29 -13.15 -6.34 6.30
C ALA A 29 -14.05 -7.44 6.92
N ASP A 30 -15.14 -7.81 6.25
CA ASP A 30 -16.02 -8.88 6.72
C ASP A 30 -15.31 -10.25 6.68
N LEU A 31 -14.61 -10.56 5.59
CA LEU A 31 -13.84 -11.81 5.45
C LEU A 31 -12.76 -11.96 6.53
N VAL A 32 -11.97 -10.91 6.80
CA VAL A 32 -10.92 -11.02 7.83
C VAL A 32 -11.51 -11.18 9.24
N ARG A 33 -12.69 -10.61 9.52
CA ARG A 33 -13.40 -10.84 10.80
C ARG A 33 -13.81 -12.29 10.94
N GLU A 34 -14.35 -12.88 9.88
CA GLU A 34 -14.70 -14.32 9.86
C GLU A 34 -13.48 -15.22 10.08
N LEU A 35 -12.31 -14.79 9.62
CA LEU A 35 -11.02 -15.46 9.84
C LEU A 35 -10.41 -15.19 11.24
N GLY A 36 -11.06 -14.38 12.08
CA GLY A 36 -10.63 -14.10 13.45
C GLY A 36 -9.64 -12.94 13.60
N ALA A 37 -9.51 -12.07 12.59
CA ALA A 37 -8.74 -10.85 12.70
C ALA A 37 -9.33 -9.89 13.75
N SER A 38 -8.48 -9.06 14.35
CA SER A 38 -8.94 -8.05 15.31
C SER A 38 -9.77 -6.96 14.61
N GLU A 39 -10.62 -6.25 15.36
CA GLU A 39 -11.33 -5.09 14.80
C GLU A 39 -10.38 -3.98 14.35
N VAL A 40 -9.17 -3.88 14.93
CA VAL A 40 -8.15 -2.93 14.48
C VAL A 40 -7.67 -3.29 13.07
N MET A 41 -7.47 -4.57 12.78
CA MET A 41 -7.14 -5.04 11.43
C MET A 41 -8.30 -4.83 10.46
N ALA A 42 -9.51 -5.26 10.84
CA ALA A 42 -10.69 -5.16 9.99
C ALA A 42 -11.05 -3.70 9.69
N HIS A 43 -10.87 -2.80 10.65
CA HIS A 43 -11.08 -1.36 10.45
C HIS A 43 -10.04 -0.77 9.50
N ALA A 44 -8.75 -1.08 9.68
CA ALA A 44 -7.70 -0.64 8.75
C ALA A 44 -7.99 -1.10 7.33
N ILE A 45 -8.39 -2.36 7.15
CA ILE A 45 -8.80 -2.90 5.84
C ILE A 45 -10.05 -2.19 5.35
N LEU A 46 -11.08 -1.94 6.16
CA LEU A 46 -12.26 -1.22 5.68
C LEU A 46 -11.93 0.19 5.15
N CYS A 47 -11.13 0.96 5.90
CA CYS A 47 -10.89 2.37 5.61
C CYS A 47 -9.72 2.63 4.64
N HIS A 48 -9.00 1.60 4.17
CA HIS A 48 -7.95 1.81 3.16
C HIS A 48 -8.52 2.24 1.80
N ASN A 49 -9.79 1.91 1.53
CA ASN A 49 -10.53 2.40 0.37
C ASN A 49 -11.28 3.70 0.72
N GLU A 50 -10.80 4.83 0.18
CA GLU A 50 -11.39 6.15 0.44
C GLU A 50 -12.83 6.30 -0.08
N ALA A 51 -13.27 5.46 -1.03
CA ALA A 51 -14.58 5.57 -1.67
C ALA A 51 -15.75 5.43 -0.68
N HIS A 52 -15.52 4.79 0.47
CA HIS A 52 -16.54 4.64 1.51
C HIS A 52 -16.65 5.83 2.46
N GLY A 53 -15.67 6.75 2.45
CA GLY A 53 -15.65 7.90 3.36
C GLY A 53 -15.53 7.54 4.85
N ILE A 54 -14.99 6.35 5.16
CA ILE A 54 -14.76 5.91 6.54
C ILE A 54 -13.49 6.61 7.08
N PRO A 55 -13.55 7.26 8.26
CA PRO A 55 -12.40 7.94 8.83
C PRO A 55 -11.31 6.95 9.24
N ARG A 56 -10.05 7.35 9.08
CA ARG A 56 -8.88 6.61 9.58
C ARG A 56 -8.55 7.08 10.99
N GLU A 57 -8.63 6.20 11.97
CA GLU A 57 -8.52 6.54 13.39
C GLU A 57 -7.15 6.18 13.93
N THR A 58 -6.68 4.99 13.59
CA THR A 58 -5.45 4.42 14.16
C THR A 58 -4.21 4.76 13.32
N LYS A 59 -3.02 4.53 13.90
CA LYS A 59 -1.77 4.63 13.14
C LYS A 59 -1.69 3.55 12.06
N LEU A 60 -2.30 2.38 12.28
CA LEU A 60 -2.33 1.29 11.31
C LEU A 60 -3.19 1.66 10.10
N ASP A 61 -4.38 2.23 10.32
CA ASP A 61 -5.28 2.71 9.26
C ASP A 61 -4.54 3.66 8.31
N LYS A 62 -3.88 4.65 8.89
CA LYS A 62 -3.14 5.68 8.16
C LYS A 62 -1.92 5.10 7.45
N ALA A 63 -1.20 4.19 8.10
CA ALA A 63 -0.04 3.54 7.52
C ALA A 63 -0.41 2.66 6.32
N LEU A 64 -1.45 1.81 6.44
CA LEU A 64 -1.95 1.00 5.34
C LEU A 64 -2.41 1.89 4.18
N PHE A 65 -3.20 2.92 4.48
CA PHE A 65 -3.70 3.87 3.49
C PHE A 65 -2.56 4.49 2.67
N CYS A 66 -1.49 5.00 3.29
CA CYS A 66 -0.40 5.61 2.50
C CYS A 66 0.56 4.58 1.87
N ALA A 67 0.70 3.39 2.47
CA ALA A 67 1.66 2.38 2.01
C ALA A 67 1.19 1.64 0.76
N ASP A 68 -0.11 1.35 0.64
CA ASP A 68 -0.68 0.63 -0.51
C ASP A 68 -0.24 1.23 -1.86
N PRO A 69 -0.58 2.48 -2.22
CA PRO A 69 -0.14 3.05 -3.49
C PRO A 69 1.37 3.28 -3.59
N LEU A 70 2.09 3.39 -2.46
CA LEU A 70 3.55 3.48 -2.48
C LEU A 70 4.14 2.17 -3.01
N THR A 71 3.63 1.00 -2.59
CA THR A 71 4.11 -0.29 -3.09
C THR A 71 3.87 -0.42 -4.60
N GLY A 72 2.71 0.02 -5.10
CA GLY A 72 2.41 0.07 -6.53
C GLY A 72 3.39 0.96 -7.31
N LEU A 73 3.76 2.12 -6.76
CA LEU A 73 4.75 3.01 -7.35
C LEU A 73 6.15 2.38 -7.42
N ILE A 74 6.60 1.72 -6.34
CA ILE A 74 7.91 1.06 -6.25
C ILE A 74 7.96 -0.13 -7.21
N THR A 75 6.93 -0.98 -7.22
CA THR A 75 6.80 -2.10 -8.16
C THR A 75 6.87 -1.63 -9.61
N ALA A 76 6.09 -0.62 -9.97
CA ALA A 76 6.15 -0.05 -11.31
C ALA A 76 7.56 0.49 -11.65
N ALA A 77 8.24 1.14 -10.69
CA ALA A 77 9.59 1.66 -10.87
C ALA A 77 10.63 0.55 -11.07
N ALA A 78 10.45 -0.62 -10.44
CA ALA A 78 11.28 -1.80 -10.65
C ALA A 78 11.02 -2.41 -12.05
N LEU A 79 9.74 -2.61 -12.42
CA LEU A 79 9.33 -3.31 -13.64
C LEU A 79 9.78 -2.63 -14.95
N ILE A 80 10.00 -1.32 -14.95
CA ILE A 80 10.50 -0.59 -16.12
C ILE A 80 12.02 -0.65 -16.30
N ARG A 81 12.75 -1.18 -15.31
CA ARG A 81 14.21 -1.34 -15.44
C ARG A 81 14.53 -2.54 -16.33
N PRO A 82 15.69 -2.53 -17.04
CA PRO A 82 16.08 -3.67 -17.88
C PRO A 82 16.19 -4.99 -17.12
N ASP A 83 16.65 -4.95 -15.86
CA ASP A 83 16.79 -6.12 -15.00
C ASP A 83 15.52 -6.47 -14.22
N LYS A 84 14.54 -5.55 -14.18
CA LYS A 84 13.27 -5.67 -13.43
C LYS A 84 13.44 -5.99 -11.95
N LYS A 85 14.59 -5.58 -11.36
CA LYS A 85 14.95 -5.93 -9.99
C LYS A 85 14.80 -4.78 -9.00
N LEU A 86 14.24 -5.06 -7.82
CA LEU A 86 14.23 -4.17 -6.66
C LEU A 86 15.65 -3.96 -6.12
N ALA A 87 16.51 -4.98 -6.15
CA ALA A 87 17.87 -4.92 -5.62
C ALA A 87 18.74 -3.83 -6.26
N SER A 88 18.45 -3.44 -7.51
CA SER A 88 19.18 -2.39 -8.22
C SER A 88 18.44 -1.05 -8.24
N LEU A 89 17.21 -1.00 -7.73
CA LEU A 89 16.39 0.20 -7.65
C LEU A 89 16.87 1.07 -6.49
N GLU A 90 17.12 2.35 -6.77
CA GLU A 90 17.55 3.32 -5.77
C GLU A 90 16.40 4.27 -5.41
N ALA A 91 16.36 4.71 -4.16
CA ALA A 91 15.32 5.63 -3.66
C ALA A 91 15.22 6.92 -4.50
N LYS A 92 16.35 7.45 -4.99
CA LYS A 92 16.37 8.63 -5.88
C LYS A 92 15.52 8.42 -7.14
N SER A 93 15.49 7.21 -7.69
CA SER A 93 14.68 6.89 -8.86
C SER A 93 13.20 6.83 -8.51
N VAL A 94 12.83 6.24 -7.37
CA VAL A 94 11.44 6.23 -6.89
C VAL A 94 10.95 7.65 -6.59
N LYS A 95 11.76 8.47 -5.91
CA LYS A 95 11.47 9.89 -5.65
C LYS A 95 11.29 10.71 -6.94
N LYS A 96 12.02 10.38 -8.01
CA LYS A 96 11.81 10.99 -9.33
C LYS A 96 10.47 10.56 -9.92
N ARG A 97 10.17 9.25 -9.93
CA ARG A 97 8.90 8.69 -10.42
C ARG A 97 7.68 9.18 -9.65
N PHE A 98 7.83 9.42 -8.36
CA PHE A 98 6.79 10.02 -7.53
C PHE A 98 6.31 11.37 -8.11
N LYS A 99 7.22 12.21 -8.61
CA LYS A 99 6.92 13.52 -9.21
C LYS A 99 6.32 13.43 -10.62
N GLU A 100 6.40 12.27 -11.26
CA GLU A 100 5.87 12.03 -12.60
C GLU A 100 4.45 11.47 -12.49
N GLU A 101 3.43 12.32 -12.47
CA GLU A 101 2.03 11.91 -12.23
C GLU A 101 1.51 10.86 -13.23
N ARG A 102 1.98 10.90 -14.49
CA ARG A 102 1.60 9.92 -15.51
C ARG A 102 2.24 8.55 -15.29
N PHE A 103 3.35 8.48 -14.56
CA PHE A 103 4.01 7.22 -14.26
C PHE A 103 3.24 6.49 -13.17
N ALA A 104 2.83 5.23 -13.38
CA ALA A 104 2.01 4.49 -12.41
C ALA A 104 0.82 5.34 -11.93
N ALA A 105 -0.03 5.76 -12.87
CA ALA A 105 -1.13 6.69 -12.60
C ALA A 105 -2.15 6.19 -11.56
N GLY A 106 -2.21 4.87 -11.34
CA GLY A 106 -3.02 4.27 -10.26
C GLY A 106 -2.45 4.48 -8.86
N ALA A 107 -1.15 4.75 -8.71
CA ALA A 107 -0.56 5.03 -7.40
C ALA A 107 -0.86 6.48 -6.97
N ASN A 108 -1.88 6.67 -6.15
CA ASN A 108 -2.33 8.01 -5.75
C ASN A 108 -1.25 8.76 -4.93
N ARG A 109 -0.72 9.85 -5.49
CA ARG A 109 0.36 10.65 -4.86
C ARG A 109 -0.09 11.42 -3.63
N GLN A 110 -1.36 11.82 -3.58
CA GLN A 110 -1.93 12.51 -2.41
C GLN A 110 -2.03 11.54 -1.24
N GLN A 111 -2.50 10.31 -1.49
CA GLN A 111 -2.55 9.24 -0.51
C GLN A 111 -1.17 8.87 0.04
N ILE A 112 -0.17 8.70 -0.82
CA ILE A 112 1.23 8.48 -0.37
C ILE A 112 1.72 9.64 0.51
N SER A 113 1.38 10.89 0.17
CA SER A 113 1.83 12.08 0.91
C SER A 113 1.17 12.24 2.29
N GLN A 114 0.09 11.49 2.58
CA GLN A 114 -0.52 11.42 3.90
C GLN A 114 0.32 10.62 4.91
N CYS A 115 1.50 10.12 4.52
CA CYS A 115 2.49 9.57 5.46
C CYS A 115 2.89 10.58 6.56
N SER A 116 2.72 11.88 6.34
CA SER A 116 2.87 12.90 7.39
C SER A 116 1.93 12.67 8.59
N GLU A 117 0.75 12.06 8.39
CA GLU A 117 -0.19 11.72 9.46
C GLU A 117 0.34 10.62 10.40
N ILE A 118 1.34 9.86 9.97
CA ILE A 118 2.05 8.86 10.80
C ILE A 118 3.42 9.35 11.28
N GLY A 119 3.74 10.63 11.04
CA GLY A 119 4.95 11.31 11.49
C GLY A 119 6.18 11.09 10.62
N LEU A 120 6.00 10.71 9.35
CA LEU A 120 7.09 10.50 8.41
C LEU A 120 7.11 11.57 7.32
N GLU A 121 8.31 12.05 7.00
CA GLU A 121 8.50 12.86 5.81
C GLU A 121 8.36 11.99 4.55
N ARG A 122 7.83 12.56 3.46
CA ARG A 122 7.57 11.81 2.22
C ARG A 122 8.80 11.05 1.72
N ASP A 123 9.95 11.73 1.74
CA ASP A 123 11.18 11.19 1.20
C ASP A 123 11.75 10.05 2.06
N GLU A 124 11.54 10.11 3.38
CA GLU A 124 11.85 9.05 4.35
C GLU A 124 10.88 7.86 4.16
N PHE A 125 9.59 8.13 3.97
CA PHE A 125 8.59 7.11 3.74
C PHE A 125 8.84 6.30 2.46
N ILE A 126 9.26 6.97 1.38
CA ILE A 126 9.66 6.30 0.13
C ILE A 126 10.89 5.41 0.33
N GLU A 127 11.89 5.89 1.08
CA GLU A 127 13.10 5.10 1.39
C GLU A 127 12.75 3.87 2.22
N LEU A 128 11.97 4.06 3.29
CA LEU A 128 11.51 2.98 4.16
C LEU A 128 10.73 1.90 3.38
N GLY A 129 9.79 2.32 2.51
CA GLY A 129 9.02 1.39 1.69
C GLY A 129 9.88 0.61 0.70
N LEU A 130 10.85 1.26 0.08
CA LEU A 130 11.78 0.60 -0.84
C LEU A 130 12.65 -0.43 -0.12
N GLU A 131 13.24 -0.06 1.03
CA GLU A 131 14.08 -0.97 1.83
C GLU A 131 13.27 -2.18 2.33
N ALA A 132 12.04 -1.96 2.78
CA ALA A 132 11.13 -3.02 3.20
C ALA A 132 10.83 -4.00 2.06
N MET A 133 10.51 -3.50 0.86
CA MET A 133 10.26 -4.34 -0.31
C MET A 133 11.53 -5.06 -0.80
N GLN A 134 12.70 -4.42 -0.71
CA GLN A 134 13.99 -5.04 -1.05
C GLN A 134 14.31 -6.24 -0.13
N ALA A 135 13.97 -6.15 1.16
CA ALA A 135 14.19 -7.24 2.11
C ALA A 135 13.40 -8.52 1.78
N VAL A 136 12.31 -8.40 1.03
CA VAL A 136 11.43 -9.51 0.60
C VAL A 136 11.36 -9.66 -0.92
N ALA A 137 12.33 -9.10 -1.65
CA ALA A 137 12.29 -9.05 -3.13
C ALA A 137 12.13 -10.43 -3.78
N ALA A 138 12.79 -11.45 -3.21
CA ALA A 138 12.68 -12.83 -3.68
C ALA A 138 11.23 -13.38 -3.62
N ASP A 139 10.48 -13.05 -2.57
CA ASP A 139 9.08 -13.48 -2.40
C ASP A 139 8.14 -12.71 -3.35
N LEU A 140 8.50 -11.47 -3.70
CA LEU A 140 7.77 -10.64 -4.66
C LEU A 140 8.04 -11.01 -6.12
N GLY A 141 9.04 -11.85 -6.40
CA GLY A 141 9.49 -12.15 -7.77
C GLY A 141 10.11 -10.95 -8.48
N LEU A 142 10.62 -9.99 -7.70
CA LEU A 142 11.25 -8.74 -8.14
C LEU A 142 12.68 -8.62 -7.59
#